data_AF-A0A957FFL1-F1
#
_entry.id   AF-A0A957FFL1-F1
#
_cell.length_a   1.000
_cell.length_b   1.000
_cell.length_c   1.000
_cell.angle_alpha   90.00
_cell.angle_beta   90.00
_cell.angle_gamma   90.00
#
_symmetry.space_group_name_H-M   'P 1'
#
loop_
_entity.id
_entity.type
_entity.pdbx_description
1 polymer ?
#
loop_
_entity_poly.entity_id
_entity_poly.type
_entity_poly.pdbx_seq_one_letter_code
_entity_poly.pdbx_strand_id
1 'polypeptide(L)'
;MSDLKYWLGFNLVKGIGPAKVQALLDFFGSLAQAWSANQLQLEKLGFDRRAIQSFFETRASLDLDRALAQIEAAGITLLTWSSTAYPAYLRDVPNAPPLLYLQGDLLEQDRLAVAIVGTRRLTSYGRQVTRDLVIGLVHSGVTIVSGLARGIDAIAHQTALEHGGRTIGVLGSGLDCIYPAEHRTLARQIISGQGAVISEYGLGIQPEAKNFPPRNRIISGLSLGVVVIEAGER
;
A
#
# COMPACT_ATOMS: atom_id res chain seq x y z
N MET A 1 15.90 12.74 4.84
CA MET A 1 14.99 13.60 4.06
C MET A 1 15.45 13.80 2.61
N SER A 2 16.75 13.98 2.31
CA SER A 2 17.22 14.20 0.92
C SER A 2 16.90 13.08 -0.07
N ASP A 3 16.79 11.84 0.40
CA ASP A 3 16.73 10.69 -0.50
C ASP A 3 15.31 10.28 -0.89
N LEU A 4 14.31 10.67 -0.10
CA LEU A 4 12.92 10.22 -0.24
C LEU A 4 12.33 10.54 -1.61
N LYS A 5 12.68 11.71 -2.15
CA LYS A 5 12.24 12.15 -3.48
C LYS A 5 12.71 11.22 -4.60
N TYR A 6 13.85 10.54 -4.45
CA TYR A 6 14.32 9.57 -5.45
C TYR A 6 13.57 8.24 -5.35
N TRP A 7 13.18 7.81 -4.14
CA TRP A 7 12.27 6.68 -3.98
C TRP A 7 10.92 6.95 -4.66
N LEU A 8 10.37 8.16 -4.45
CA LEU A 8 9.17 8.63 -5.15
C LEU A 8 9.38 8.65 -6.67
N GLY A 9 10.49 9.24 -7.14
CA GLY A 9 10.85 9.30 -8.55
C GLY A 9 10.82 7.92 -9.21
N PHE A 10 11.51 6.94 -8.62
CA PHE A 10 11.53 5.57 -9.15
C PHE A 10 10.19 4.85 -9.06
N ASN A 11 9.38 5.09 -8.02
CA ASN A 11 8.01 4.54 -7.93
C ASN A 11 7.10 5.06 -9.05
N LEU A 12 7.32 6.28 -9.54
CA LEU A 12 6.54 6.89 -10.62
C LEU A 12 7.00 6.45 -12.03
N VAL A 13 8.16 5.81 -12.17
CA VAL A 13 8.64 5.28 -13.44
C VAL A 13 7.94 3.96 -13.77
N LYS A 14 7.28 3.89 -14.92
CA LYS A 14 6.59 2.68 -15.36
C LYS A 14 7.60 1.57 -15.70
N GLY A 15 7.32 0.37 -15.23
CA GLY A 15 8.17 -0.80 -15.49
C GLY A 15 9.38 -0.94 -14.55
N ILE A 16 9.49 -0.10 -13.52
CA ILE A 16 10.45 -0.27 -12.42
C ILE A 16 9.72 -0.83 -11.20
N GLY A 17 9.89 -2.13 -10.97
CA GLY A 17 9.35 -2.83 -9.81
C GLY A 17 10.38 -3.03 -8.69
N PRO A 18 10.01 -3.75 -7.61
CA PRO A 18 10.86 -3.96 -6.44
C PRO A 18 12.25 -4.53 -6.77
N ALA A 19 12.31 -5.56 -7.63
CA ALA A 19 13.57 -6.18 -8.03
C ALA A 19 14.52 -5.20 -8.74
N LYS A 20 13.98 -4.31 -9.59
CA LYS A 20 14.77 -3.28 -10.28
C LYS A 20 15.24 -2.20 -9.31
N VAL A 21 14.41 -1.81 -8.34
CA VAL A 21 14.82 -0.88 -7.26
C VAL A 21 15.94 -1.47 -6.42
N GLN A 22 15.87 -2.76 -6.07
CA GLN A 22 16.95 -3.44 -5.36
C GLN A 22 18.24 -3.47 -6.19
N ALA A 23 18.16 -3.82 -7.48
CA ALA A 23 19.33 -3.82 -8.36
C ALA A 23 20.00 -2.44 -8.49
N LEU A 24 19.20 -1.36 -8.49
CA LEU A 24 19.72 0.02 -8.48
C LEU A 24 20.44 0.33 -7.17
N LEU A 25 19.88 -0.05 -6.03
CA LEU A 25 20.51 0.12 -4.72
C LEU A 25 21.81 -0.67 -4.61
N ASP A 26 21.83 -1.92 -5.07
CA ASP A 26 23.01 -2.78 -5.00
C ASP A 26 24.15 -2.25 -5.89
N PHE A 27 23.82 -1.70 -7.07
CA PHE A 27 24.83 -1.21 -8.01
C PHE A 27 25.33 0.21 -7.72
N PHE A 28 24.43 1.13 -7.34
CA PHE A 28 24.74 2.55 -7.13
C PHE A 28 24.92 2.92 -5.65
N GLY A 29 24.56 2.06 -4.70
CA GLY A 29 24.58 2.37 -3.27
C GLY A 29 23.46 3.31 -2.80
N SER A 30 22.90 4.15 -3.67
CA SER A 30 21.72 4.98 -3.37
C SER A 30 20.89 5.28 -4.61
N LEU A 31 19.59 5.53 -4.40
CA LEU A 31 18.69 5.95 -5.48
C LEU A 31 19.01 7.37 -5.99
N ALA A 32 19.61 8.22 -5.16
CA ALA A 32 20.07 9.54 -5.60
C ALA A 32 21.13 9.43 -6.71
N GLN A 33 22.11 8.53 -6.53
CA GLN A 33 23.12 8.27 -7.56
C GLN A 33 22.51 7.53 -8.77
N ALA A 34 21.62 6.56 -8.51
CA ALA A 34 20.93 5.82 -9.57
C ALA A 34 20.05 6.73 -10.46
N TRP A 35 19.50 7.83 -9.94
CA TRP A 35 18.70 8.78 -10.73
C TRP A 35 19.51 9.46 -11.85
N SER A 36 20.84 9.54 -11.68
CA SER A 36 21.76 10.05 -12.70
C SER A 36 22.28 8.96 -13.65
N ALA A 37 21.76 7.73 -13.56
CA ALA A 37 22.19 6.63 -14.43
C ALA A 37 22.07 6.96 -15.93
N ASN A 38 23.01 6.46 -16.70
CA ASN A 38 22.96 6.47 -18.16
C ASN A 38 22.35 5.17 -18.71
N GLN A 39 22.09 5.14 -20.02
CA GLN A 39 21.42 4.01 -20.67
C GLN A 39 22.19 2.70 -20.50
N LEU A 40 23.50 2.71 -20.72
CA LEU A 40 24.35 1.51 -20.63
C LEU A 40 24.34 0.90 -19.22
N GLN A 41 24.31 1.72 -18.18
CA GLN A 41 24.20 1.25 -16.80
C GLN A 41 22.85 0.57 -16.54
N LEU A 42 21.75 1.14 -17.03
CA LEU A 42 20.41 0.54 -16.87
C LEU A 42 20.27 -0.76 -17.68
N GLU A 43 20.81 -0.82 -18.89
CA GLU A 43 20.85 -2.05 -19.70
C GLU A 43 21.64 -3.15 -18.99
N LYS A 44 22.78 -2.82 -18.38
CA LYS A 44 23.59 -3.76 -17.58
C LYS A 44 22.81 -4.33 -16.39
N LEU A 45 21.89 -3.56 -15.81
CA LEU A 45 21.01 -4.01 -14.72
C LEU A 45 19.78 -4.78 -15.22
N GLY A 46 19.68 -5.09 -16.51
CA GLY A 46 18.59 -5.88 -17.08
C GLY A 46 17.30 -5.09 -17.31
N PHE A 47 17.38 -3.76 -17.39
CA PHE A 47 16.22 -2.95 -17.74
C PHE A 47 15.91 -3.12 -19.23
N ASP A 48 14.67 -3.49 -19.54
CA ASP A 48 14.19 -3.54 -20.92
C ASP A 48 14.07 -2.13 -21.53
N ARG A 49 14.00 -2.06 -22.87
CA ARG A 49 13.92 -0.79 -23.60
C ARG A 49 12.75 0.10 -23.15
N ARG A 50 11.60 -0.48 -22.79
CA ARG A 50 10.42 0.29 -22.37
C ARG A 50 10.64 0.94 -21.01
N ALA A 51 11.22 0.20 -20.06
CA ALA A 51 11.57 0.71 -18.74
C ALA A 51 12.65 1.81 -18.82
N ILE A 52 13.66 1.64 -19.67
CA ILE A 52 14.70 2.66 -19.89
C ILE A 52 14.10 3.93 -20.48
N GLN A 53 13.26 3.80 -21.51
CA GLN A 53 12.55 4.93 -22.10
C GLN A 53 11.70 5.66 -21.05
N SER A 54 10.88 4.92 -20.30
CA SER A 54 10.05 5.52 -19.25
C SER A 54 10.89 6.22 -18.18
N PHE A 55 12.05 5.67 -17.81
CA PHE A 55 12.94 6.31 -16.85
C PHE A 55 13.44 7.68 -17.33
N PHE A 56 13.93 7.77 -18.57
CA PHE A 56 14.41 9.04 -19.11
C PHE A 56 13.28 10.06 -19.32
N GLU A 57 12.11 9.62 -19.79
CA GLU A 57 10.93 10.47 -19.94
C GLU A 57 10.45 11.04 -18.60
N THR A 58 10.34 10.18 -17.57
CA THR A 58 10.00 10.62 -16.22
C THR A 58 11.07 11.55 -15.66
N ARG A 59 12.35 11.21 -15.76
CA ARG A 59 13.44 12.05 -15.25
C ARG A 59 13.49 13.44 -15.89
N ALA A 60 13.17 13.55 -17.19
CA ALA A 60 13.17 14.82 -17.90
C ALA A 60 11.97 15.71 -17.57
N SER A 61 10.83 15.12 -17.19
CA SER A 61 9.57 15.84 -16.99
C SER A 61 9.19 16.04 -15.52
N LEU A 62 9.69 15.20 -14.62
CA LEU A 62 9.32 15.18 -13.21
C LEU A 62 10.23 16.08 -12.38
N ASP A 63 9.64 17.12 -11.80
CA ASP A 63 10.25 17.85 -10.69
C ASP A 63 10.01 17.06 -9.39
N LEU A 64 11.08 16.45 -8.88
CA LEU A 64 11.03 15.59 -7.70
C LEU A 64 10.68 16.37 -6.42
N ASP A 65 11.17 17.60 -6.28
CA ASP A 65 10.94 18.41 -5.09
C ASP A 65 9.48 18.89 -5.07
N ARG A 66 8.95 19.30 -6.23
CA ARG A 66 7.52 19.61 -6.37
C ARG A 66 6.63 18.40 -6.15
N ALA A 67 6.99 17.23 -6.68
CA ALA A 67 6.22 16.00 -6.50
C ALA A 67 6.16 15.61 -5.02
N LEU A 68 7.29 15.66 -4.30
CA LEU A 68 7.32 15.38 -2.87
C LEU A 68 6.48 16.39 -2.08
N ALA A 69 6.58 17.68 -2.39
CA ALA A 69 5.77 18.72 -1.75
C ALA A 69 4.26 18.51 -1.96
N GLN A 70 3.83 17.97 -3.11
CA GLN A 70 2.42 17.62 -3.34
C GLN A 70 1.95 16.46 -2.45
N ILE A 71 2.80 15.46 -2.22
CA ILE A 71 2.52 14.35 -1.30
C ILE A 71 2.37 14.86 0.13
N GLU A 72 3.30 15.70 0.58
CA GLU A 72 3.28 16.29 1.91
C GLU A 72 2.05 17.19 2.12
N ALA A 73 1.71 18.04 1.13
CA ALA A 73 0.53 18.88 1.16
C ALA A 73 -0.79 18.09 1.18
N ALA A 74 -0.79 16.85 0.68
CA ALA A 74 -1.94 15.94 0.76
C ALA A 74 -2.03 15.20 2.11
N GLY A 75 -1.14 15.50 3.07
CA GLY A 75 -1.08 14.84 4.37
C GLY A 75 -0.67 13.37 4.26
N ILE A 76 0.08 13.02 3.22
CA ILE A 76 0.53 11.65 2.96
C ILE A 76 1.97 11.51 3.45
N THR A 77 2.20 10.51 4.29
CA THR A 77 3.54 10.10 4.69
C THR A 77 4.06 9.04 3.73
N LEU A 78 5.33 9.14 3.35
CA LEU A 78 5.99 8.12 2.55
C LEU A 78 6.87 7.24 3.43
N LEU A 79 6.71 5.92 3.32
CA LEU A 79 7.55 4.93 4.00
C LEU A 79 8.35 4.13 2.97
N THR A 80 9.66 4.18 3.07
CA THR A 80 10.60 3.41 2.23
C THR A 80 11.07 2.16 2.96
N TRP A 81 11.70 1.20 2.25
CA TRP A 81 12.35 0.07 2.92
C TRP A 81 13.35 0.47 4.02
N SER A 82 14.02 1.61 3.83
CA SER A 82 14.97 2.19 4.79
C SER A 82 14.32 2.88 5.99
N SER A 83 13.00 3.08 5.97
CA SER A 83 12.26 3.70 7.07
C SER A 83 12.11 2.72 8.24
N THR A 84 12.38 3.18 9.46
CA THR A 84 12.17 2.40 10.69
C THR A 84 10.70 2.09 10.93
N ALA A 85 9.80 2.98 10.50
CA ALA A 85 8.35 2.80 10.56
C ALA A 85 7.79 1.89 9.45
N TYR A 86 8.62 1.41 8.52
CA TYR A 86 8.17 0.48 7.49
C TYR A 86 7.81 -0.88 8.12
N PRO A 87 6.62 -1.45 7.86
CA PRO A 87 6.17 -2.68 8.51
C PRO A 87 7.13 -3.85 8.27
N ALA A 88 7.66 -4.42 9.35
CA ALA A 88 8.70 -5.45 9.29
C ALA A 88 8.26 -6.68 8.48
N TYR A 89 7.08 -7.24 8.77
CA TYR A 89 6.57 -8.42 8.06
C TYR A 89 6.34 -8.18 6.57
N LEU A 90 5.96 -6.95 6.19
CA LEU A 90 5.76 -6.61 4.79
C LEU A 90 7.08 -6.53 4.03
N ARG A 91 8.17 -6.14 4.71
CA ARG A 91 9.52 -6.08 4.12
C ARG A 91 9.99 -7.47 3.67
N ASP A 92 9.57 -8.52 4.37
CA ASP A 92 9.98 -9.90 4.12
C ASP A 92 9.11 -10.61 3.07
N VAL A 93 8.00 -10.00 2.63
CA VAL A 93 7.13 -10.58 1.58
C VAL A 93 7.81 -10.46 0.21
N PRO A 94 7.73 -11.50 -0.64
CA PRO A 94 8.18 -11.42 -2.02
C PRO A 94 7.59 -10.21 -2.75
N ASN A 95 8.45 -9.45 -3.42
CA ASN A 95 8.08 -8.21 -4.10
C ASN A 95 7.47 -7.15 -3.16
N ALA A 96 7.94 -7.04 -1.91
CA ALA A 96 7.60 -5.93 -1.01
C ALA A 96 7.65 -4.57 -1.73
N PRO A 97 6.71 -3.64 -1.50
CA PRO A 97 6.74 -2.35 -2.19
C PRO A 97 7.91 -1.48 -1.68
N PRO A 98 8.81 -0.97 -2.54
CA PRO A 98 9.93 -0.12 -2.09
C PRO A 98 9.50 1.17 -1.40
N LEU A 99 8.31 1.65 -1.73
CA LEU A 99 7.69 2.86 -1.24
C LEU A 99 6.21 2.58 -0.93
N LEU A 100 5.75 3.02 0.23
CA LEU A 100 4.35 3.06 0.62
C LEU A 100 3.91 4.51 0.82
N TYR A 101 2.70 4.80 0.37
CA TYR A 101 1.96 6.00 0.68
C TYR A 101 1.05 5.68 1.87
N LEU A 102 1.07 6.52 2.90
CA LEU A 102 0.33 6.34 4.15
C LEU A 102 -0.49 7.61 4.47
N GLN A 103 -1.77 7.43 4.79
CA GLN A 103 -2.59 8.42 5.50
C GLN A 103 -3.09 7.84 6.81
N GLY A 104 -3.11 8.64 7.86
CA GLY A 104 -3.25 8.17 9.25
C GLY A 104 -1.90 7.70 9.80
N ASP A 105 -1.93 6.86 10.81
CA ASP A 105 -0.73 6.44 11.53
C ASP A 105 -0.53 4.93 11.46
N LEU A 106 0.71 4.48 11.47
CA LEU A 106 1.06 3.09 11.80
C LEU A 106 1.71 3.08 13.20
N LEU A 107 1.30 2.15 14.04
CA LEU A 107 1.70 2.03 15.44
C LEU A 107 2.32 0.65 15.69
N GLU A 108 3.10 0.54 16.78
CA GLU A 108 3.74 -0.73 17.14
C GLU A 108 2.73 -1.88 17.36
N GLN A 109 1.53 -1.56 17.84
CA GLN A 109 0.44 -2.54 17.99
C GLN A 109 -0.05 -3.15 16.67
N ASP A 110 0.21 -2.50 15.53
CA ASP A 110 -0.16 -3.03 14.20
C ASP A 110 0.65 -4.27 13.81
N ARG A 111 1.69 -4.62 14.58
CA ARG A 111 2.39 -5.90 14.43
C ARG A 111 1.50 -7.08 14.80
N LEU A 112 0.54 -6.87 15.69
CA LEU A 112 -0.51 -7.83 16.00
C LEU A 112 -1.72 -7.55 15.11
N ALA A 113 -1.65 -8.00 13.86
CA ALA A 113 -2.67 -7.75 12.85
C ALA A 113 -3.17 -9.04 12.19
N VAL A 114 -4.45 -9.06 11.83
CA VAL A 114 -5.09 -10.14 11.07
C VAL A 114 -5.79 -9.56 9.85
N ALA A 115 -5.53 -10.16 8.68
CA ALA A 115 -6.21 -9.81 7.46
C ALA A 115 -7.58 -10.48 7.40
N ILE A 116 -8.64 -9.70 7.20
CA ILE A 116 -10.00 -10.22 6.99
C ILE A 116 -10.39 -9.90 5.55
N VAL A 117 -10.60 -10.95 4.74
CA VAL A 117 -10.92 -10.81 3.32
C VAL A 117 -12.08 -11.70 2.91
N GLY A 118 -12.74 -11.37 1.81
CA GLY A 118 -13.73 -12.27 1.23
C GLY A 118 -14.54 -11.66 0.09
N THR A 119 -15.73 -12.20 -0.09
CA THR A 119 -16.65 -11.86 -1.17
C THR A 119 -17.02 -10.38 -1.16
N ARG A 120 -17.18 -9.82 -2.38
CA ARG A 120 -17.76 -8.50 -2.59
C ARG A 120 -19.29 -8.51 -2.53
N ARG A 121 -19.91 -9.69 -2.61
CA ARG A 121 -21.35 -9.91 -2.52
C ARG A 121 -21.68 -10.61 -1.21
N LEU A 122 -22.11 -9.80 -0.25
CA LEU A 122 -22.29 -10.22 1.14
C LEU A 122 -23.53 -11.11 1.29
N THR A 123 -23.41 -12.24 2.00
CA THR A 123 -24.56 -12.96 2.54
C THR A 123 -24.86 -12.49 3.98
N SER A 124 -26.07 -12.75 4.49
CA SER A 124 -26.38 -12.48 5.91
C SER A 124 -25.47 -13.27 6.86
N TYR A 125 -25.10 -14.48 6.48
CA TYR A 125 -24.17 -15.32 7.23
C TYR A 125 -22.76 -14.73 7.24
N GLY A 126 -22.20 -14.41 6.07
CA GLY A 126 -20.89 -13.78 5.96
C GLY A 126 -20.79 -12.46 6.71
N ARG A 127 -21.88 -11.66 6.71
CA ARG A 127 -21.97 -10.46 7.55
C ARG A 127 -21.82 -10.78 9.04
N GLN A 128 -22.62 -11.72 9.54
CA GLN A 128 -22.66 -12.06 10.96
C GLN A 128 -21.31 -12.61 11.43
N VAL A 129 -20.77 -13.59 10.69
CA VAL A 129 -19.46 -14.20 11.01
C VAL A 129 -18.35 -13.16 11.00
N THR A 130 -18.33 -12.26 10.01
CA THR A 130 -17.33 -11.18 9.96
C THR A 130 -17.43 -10.31 11.20
N ARG A 131 -18.65 -9.91 11.61
CA ARG A 131 -18.84 -9.06 12.79
C ARG A 131 -18.37 -9.76 14.05
N ASP A 132 -18.83 -10.98 14.32
CA ASP A 132 -18.52 -11.70 15.54
C ASP A 132 -17.01 -11.95 15.68
N LEU A 133 -16.36 -12.34 14.58
CA LEU A 133 -14.90 -12.52 14.54
C LEU A 133 -14.16 -11.21 14.82
N VAL A 134 -14.53 -10.13 14.13
CA VAL A 134 -13.85 -8.84 14.27
C VAL A 134 -14.01 -8.27 15.67
N ILE A 135 -15.18 -8.41 16.29
CA ILE A 135 -15.41 -7.98 17.69
C ILE A 135 -14.44 -8.71 18.63
N GLY A 136 -14.32 -10.04 18.50
CA GLY A 136 -13.40 -10.83 19.33
C GLY A 136 -11.94 -10.42 19.13
N LEU A 137 -11.52 -10.18 17.89
CA LEU A 137 -10.17 -9.73 17.56
C LEU A 137 -9.87 -8.34 18.13
N VAL A 138 -10.79 -7.39 17.96
CA VAL A 138 -10.68 -6.02 18.46
C VAL A 138 -10.57 -5.99 19.98
N HIS A 139 -11.42 -6.74 20.69
CA HIS A 139 -11.34 -6.84 22.15
C HIS A 139 -10.04 -7.50 22.65
N SER A 140 -9.35 -8.23 21.77
CA SER A 140 -8.03 -8.82 22.04
C SER A 140 -6.88 -7.90 21.64
N GLY A 141 -7.15 -6.66 21.22
CA GLY A 141 -6.13 -5.69 20.79
C GLY A 141 -5.55 -5.97 19.40
N VAL A 142 -6.20 -6.81 18.59
CA VAL A 142 -5.72 -7.17 17.24
C VAL A 142 -6.18 -6.12 16.23
N THR A 143 -5.25 -5.64 15.40
CA THR A 143 -5.53 -4.72 14.30
C THR A 143 -6.13 -5.47 13.10
N ILE A 144 -7.20 -4.92 12.52
CA ILE A 144 -7.84 -5.51 11.34
C ILE A 144 -7.23 -4.93 10.07
N VAL A 145 -6.70 -5.77 9.18
CA VAL A 145 -6.21 -5.35 7.86
C VAL A 145 -7.18 -5.81 6.79
N SER A 146 -7.56 -4.93 5.86
CA SER A 146 -8.39 -5.32 4.72
C SER A 146 -8.24 -4.36 3.54
N GLY A 147 -8.94 -4.65 2.45
CA GLY A 147 -8.76 -3.99 1.17
C GLY A 147 -9.73 -2.84 0.87
N LEU A 148 -10.53 -2.38 1.84
CA LEU A 148 -11.60 -1.40 1.62
C LEU A 148 -12.57 -1.76 0.46
N ALA A 149 -12.63 -3.02 0.02
CA ALA A 149 -13.58 -3.43 -1.01
C ALA A 149 -15.01 -3.49 -0.46
N ARG A 150 -16.00 -3.62 -1.35
CA ARG A 150 -17.39 -3.96 -0.94
C ARG A 150 -17.42 -5.32 -0.25
N GLY A 151 -18.48 -5.55 0.52
CA GLY A 151 -18.72 -6.84 1.17
C GLY A 151 -17.89 -7.00 2.43
N ILE A 152 -17.19 -8.13 2.55
CA ILE A 152 -16.49 -8.55 3.78
C ILE A 152 -15.50 -7.48 4.26
N ASP A 153 -14.68 -6.92 3.37
CA ASP A 153 -13.69 -5.89 3.70
C ASP A 153 -14.34 -4.67 4.40
N ALA A 154 -15.45 -4.15 3.86
CA ALA A 154 -16.16 -3.00 4.43
C ALA A 154 -16.74 -3.31 5.81
N ILE A 155 -17.33 -4.50 5.98
CA ILE A 155 -17.89 -4.94 7.28
C ILE A 155 -16.79 -5.10 8.31
N ALA A 156 -15.62 -5.62 7.92
CA ALA A 156 -14.49 -5.78 8.83
C ALA A 156 -13.99 -4.42 9.34
N HIS A 157 -13.79 -3.45 8.45
CA HIS A 157 -13.41 -2.09 8.83
C HIS A 157 -14.46 -1.40 9.70
N GLN A 158 -15.75 -1.45 9.29
CA GLN A 158 -16.82 -0.80 10.05
C GLN A 158 -16.95 -1.38 11.45
N THR A 159 -16.93 -2.71 11.57
CA THR A 159 -17.03 -3.37 12.88
C THR A 159 -15.82 -3.03 13.76
N ALA A 160 -14.62 -2.96 13.18
CA ALA A 160 -13.44 -2.54 13.93
C ALA A 160 -13.61 -1.13 14.51
N LEU A 161 -14.07 -0.18 13.70
CA LEU A 161 -14.30 1.20 14.13
C LEU A 161 -15.41 1.32 15.17
N GLU A 162 -16.56 0.66 14.94
CA GLU A 162 -17.73 0.64 15.83
C GLU A 162 -17.39 0.16 17.25
N HIS A 163 -16.42 -0.75 17.36
CA HIS A 163 -15.98 -1.34 18.63
C HIS A 163 -14.70 -0.71 19.19
N GLY A 164 -14.33 0.50 18.72
CA GLY A 164 -13.16 1.23 19.23
C GLY A 164 -11.82 0.59 18.88
N GLY A 165 -11.81 -0.37 17.96
CA GLY A 165 -10.64 -1.06 17.49
C GLY A 165 -9.84 -0.26 16.47
N ARG A 166 -8.78 -0.90 15.99
CA ARG A 166 -7.86 -0.35 15.01
C ARG A 166 -7.93 -1.10 13.69
N THR A 167 -7.81 -0.39 12.58
CA THR A 167 -7.88 -1.01 11.26
C THR A 167 -7.03 -0.33 10.18
N ILE A 168 -6.45 -1.13 9.27
CA ILE A 168 -5.62 -0.65 8.16
C ILE A 168 -6.27 -1.04 6.84
N GLY A 169 -6.64 -0.03 6.04
CA GLY A 169 -7.14 -0.20 4.68
C GLY A 169 -5.99 -0.17 3.67
N VAL A 170 -5.90 -1.15 2.78
CA VAL A 170 -4.89 -1.18 1.71
C VAL A 170 -5.56 -0.90 0.37
N LEU A 171 -5.13 0.08 -0.42
CA LEU A 171 -5.75 0.42 -1.71
C LEU A 171 -5.02 -0.16 -2.92
N GLY A 172 -5.78 -0.42 -3.99
CA GLY A 172 -5.28 -0.75 -5.34
C GLY A 172 -5.24 0.46 -6.27
N SER A 173 -5.16 1.66 -5.70
CA SER A 173 -5.23 2.96 -6.36
C SER A 173 -4.43 3.99 -5.54
N GLY A 174 -4.23 5.19 -6.07
CA GLY A 174 -3.69 6.31 -5.29
C GLY A 174 -4.59 6.64 -4.09
N LEU A 175 -4.02 7.19 -3.01
CA LEU A 175 -4.78 7.57 -1.81
C LEU A 175 -5.83 8.66 -2.07
N ASP A 176 -5.66 9.46 -3.12
CA ASP A 176 -6.64 10.43 -3.63
C ASP A 176 -7.78 9.79 -4.43
N CYS A 177 -7.65 8.52 -4.79
CA CYS A 177 -8.57 7.76 -5.64
C CYS A 177 -9.24 6.61 -4.87
N ILE A 178 -9.91 6.91 -3.75
CA ILE A 178 -10.64 5.91 -2.94
C ILE A 178 -11.66 5.16 -3.79
N TYR A 179 -11.58 3.82 -3.79
CA TYR A 179 -12.48 2.93 -4.51
C TYR A 179 -12.94 1.75 -3.64
N PRO A 180 -14.26 1.46 -3.59
CA PRO A 180 -15.34 2.20 -4.24
C PRO A 180 -15.54 3.60 -3.63
N ALA A 181 -16.09 4.53 -4.41
CA ALA A 181 -16.24 5.93 -3.98
C ALA A 181 -17.14 6.09 -2.74
N GLU A 182 -18.09 5.17 -2.53
CA GLU A 182 -18.95 5.12 -1.34
C GLU A 182 -18.18 4.89 -0.03
N HIS A 183 -16.96 4.33 -0.10
CA HIS A 183 -16.11 4.09 1.09
C HIS A 183 -15.21 5.28 1.44
N ARG A 184 -15.39 6.45 0.81
CA ARG A 184 -14.65 7.67 1.19
C ARG A 184 -14.87 8.05 2.66
N THR A 185 -16.11 7.95 3.15
CA THR A 185 -16.41 8.23 4.56
C THR A 185 -15.75 7.21 5.49
N LEU A 186 -15.80 5.92 5.12
CA LEU A 186 -15.15 4.86 5.88
C LEU A 186 -13.63 5.08 5.95
N ALA A 187 -12.97 5.34 4.83
CA ALA A 187 -11.53 5.65 4.78
C ALA A 187 -11.18 6.86 5.66
N ARG A 188 -12.00 7.92 5.64
CA ARG A 188 -11.82 9.08 6.53
C ARG A 188 -11.94 8.72 8.01
N GLN A 189 -12.91 7.89 8.38
CA GLN A 189 -13.06 7.44 9.77
C GLN A 189 -11.82 6.66 10.24
N ILE A 190 -11.29 5.78 9.40
CA ILE A 190 -10.05 5.04 9.69
C ILE A 190 -8.89 6.00 10.00
N ILE A 191 -8.63 6.97 9.13
CA ILE A 191 -7.48 7.88 9.28
C ILE A 191 -7.69 8.96 10.35
N SER A 192 -8.89 9.09 10.93
CA SER A 192 -9.20 10.09 11.98
C SER A 192 -8.77 9.64 13.39
N GLY A 193 -7.81 8.72 13.50
CA GLY A 193 -7.21 8.28 14.76
C GLY A 193 -7.39 6.79 15.09
N GLN A 194 -8.09 6.01 14.26
CA GLN A 194 -8.32 4.58 14.48
C GLN A 194 -7.56 3.67 13.50
N GLY A 195 -6.54 4.20 12.82
CA GLY A 195 -5.72 3.41 11.92
C GLY A 195 -5.12 4.20 10.76
N ALA A 196 -5.00 3.51 9.63
CA ALA A 196 -4.35 4.02 8.44
C ALA A 196 -5.00 3.53 7.15
N VAL A 197 -4.82 4.30 6.08
CA VAL A 197 -5.04 3.84 4.71
C VAL A 197 -3.71 3.93 3.96
N ILE A 198 -3.31 2.83 3.33
CA ILE A 198 -2.04 2.72 2.64
C ILE A 198 -2.20 2.34 1.17
N SER A 199 -1.21 2.69 0.35
CA SER A 199 -1.12 2.26 -1.04
C SER A 199 0.35 2.12 -1.48
N GLU A 200 0.61 1.28 -2.46
CA GLU A 200 1.90 1.28 -3.20
C GLU A 200 1.88 2.18 -4.44
N TYR A 201 0.71 2.75 -4.77
CA TYR A 201 0.48 3.55 -5.95
C TYR A 201 0.49 5.05 -5.63
N GLY A 202 1.16 5.82 -6.49
CA GLY A 202 1.18 7.28 -6.40
C GLY A 202 -0.18 7.95 -6.63
N LEU A 203 -0.23 9.26 -6.38
CA LEU A 203 -1.43 10.07 -6.59
C LEU A 203 -1.94 9.98 -8.03
N GLY A 204 -3.26 10.02 -8.19
CA GLY A 204 -3.96 9.99 -9.47
C GLY A 204 -4.11 8.59 -10.09
N ILE A 205 -3.43 7.56 -9.56
CA ILE A 205 -3.53 6.20 -10.09
C ILE A 205 -4.94 5.65 -9.85
N GLN A 206 -5.61 5.33 -10.95
CA GLN A 206 -6.99 4.86 -10.94
C GLN A 206 -7.12 3.41 -10.45
N PRO A 207 -8.28 3.02 -9.88
CA PRO A 207 -8.56 1.66 -9.39
C PRO A 207 -8.79 0.67 -10.54
N GLU A 208 -7.73 0.35 -11.27
CA GLU A 208 -7.76 -0.60 -12.38
C GLU A 208 -7.79 -2.05 -11.91
N ALA A 209 -8.48 -2.93 -12.64
CA ALA A 209 -8.62 -4.35 -12.31
C ALA A 209 -7.28 -5.06 -12.04
N LYS A 210 -6.23 -4.69 -12.79
CA LYS A 210 -4.88 -5.22 -12.69
C LYS A 210 -4.15 -4.86 -11.38
N ASN A 211 -4.61 -3.84 -10.67
CA ASN A 211 -3.96 -3.33 -9.45
C ASN A 211 -4.45 -4.06 -8.18
N PHE A 212 -5.63 -4.70 -8.20
CA PHE A 212 -6.17 -5.38 -7.02
C PHE A 212 -5.42 -6.67 -6.64
N PRO A 213 -4.99 -7.55 -7.57
CA PRO A 213 -4.24 -8.74 -7.20
C PRO A 213 -2.87 -8.43 -6.58
N PRO A 214 -2.02 -7.54 -7.15
CA PRO A 214 -0.75 -7.15 -6.53
C PRO A 214 -0.91 -6.58 -5.12
N ARG A 215 -1.93 -5.73 -4.91
CA ARG A 215 -2.26 -5.14 -3.61
C ARG A 215 -2.44 -6.18 -2.50
N ASN A 216 -3.00 -7.35 -2.81
CA ASN A 216 -3.31 -8.35 -1.79
C ASN A 216 -2.07 -8.89 -1.06
N ARG A 217 -0.88 -8.86 -1.69
CA ARG A 217 0.37 -9.23 -1.01
C ARG A 217 0.71 -8.28 0.14
N ILE A 218 0.25 -7.03 0.07
CA ILE A 218 0.43 -6.03 1.12
C ILE A 218 -0.52 -6.33 2.27
N ILE A 219 -1.78 -6.68 1.99
CA ILE A 219 -2.75 -7.12 3.02
C ILE A 219 -2.19 -8.30 3.81
N SER A 220 -1.71 -9.33 3.11
CA SER A 220 -1.10 -10.49 3.79
C SER A 220 0.21 -10.11 4.49
N GLY A 221 1.05 -9.27 3.89
CA GLY A 221 2.35 -8.89 4.46
C GLY A 221 2.24 -7.99 5.69
N LEU A 222 1.12 -7.31 5.89
CA LEU A 222 0.86 -6.57 7.12
C LEU A 222 0.33 -7.44 8.26
N SER A 223 0.00 -8.71 8.01
CA SER A 223 -0.79 -9.53 8.92
C SER A 223 -0.06 -10.79 9.35
N LEU A 224 -0.31 -11.25 10.58
CA LEU A 224 0.18 -12.54 11.09
C LEU A 224 -0.61 -13.73 10.52
N GLY A 225 -1.84 -13.48 10.06
CA GLY A 225 -2.70 -14.48 9.46
C GLY A 225 -3.75 -13.84 8.57
N VAL A 226 -4.32 -14.63 7.67
CA VAL A 226 -5.38 -14.22 6.75
C VAL A 226 -6.60 -15.11 6.99
N VAL A 227 -7.74 -14.50 7.27
CA VAL A 227 -9.03 -15.18 7.38
C VAL A 227 -9.87 -14.84 6.16
N VAL A 228 -10.23 -15.87 5.41
CA VAL A 228 -11.16 -15.78 4.29
C VAL A 228 -12.55 -16.14 4.80
N ILE A 229 -13.46 -15.18 4.87
CA ILE A 229 -14.80 -15.41 5.43
C ILE A 229 -15.70 -16.14 4.44
N GLU A 230 -15.76 -15.64 3.21
CA GLU A 230 -16.53 -16.21 2.11
C GLU A 230 -15.78 -15.97 0.81
N ALA A 231 -15.68 -16.99 -0.04
CA ALA A 231 -15.13 -16.88 -1.38
C ALA A 231 -16.03 -17.65 -2.34
N GLY A 232 -16.40 -17.02 -3.46
CA GLY A 232 -17.11 -17.72 -4.53
C GLY A 232 -16.18 -18.67 -5.29
N GLU A 233 -16.73 -19.73 -5.86
CA GLU A 233 -16.02 -20.56 -6.83
C GLU A 233 -15.66 -19.71 -8.07
N ARG A 234 -14.50 -19.98 -8.65
CA ARG A 234 -13.97 -19.28 -9.83
C ARG A 234 -14.48 -19.90 -11.12
#